data_AF-A0A3P1X5I5-F1
#
_entry.id   AF-A0A3P1X5I5-F1
#
_cell.length_a   1.000
_cell.length_b   1.000
_cell.length_c   1.000
_cell.angle_alpha   90.00
_cell.angle_beta   90.00
_cell.angle_gamma   90.00
#
_symmetry.space_group_name_H-M   'P 1'
#
loop_
_entity.id
_entity.type
_entity.pdbx_description
1 polymer ?
#
loop_
_entity_poly.entity_id
_entity_poly.type
_entity_poly.pdbx_seq_one_letter_code
_entity_poly.pdbx_strand_id
1 'polypeptide(L)' 'MNLTPGGNAPVPAQELRVRITSGGQVDASAFRLYADGKVQGDADMVFYGQPRNDDGTVSLVSEGQY' A
#
# COMPACT_ATOMS: atom_id res chain seq x y z
N MET A 1 -1.56 4.57 -15.70
CA MET A 1 -2.70 5.46 -15.44
C MET A 1 -2.24 6.56 -14.50
N ASN A 2 -2.78 7.77 -14.59
CA ASN A 2 -2.49 8.85 -13.64
C ASN A 2 -3.74 9.07 -12.79
N LEU A 3 -3.58 8.99 -11.47
CA LEU A 3 -4.64 9.34 -10.52
C LEU A 3 -4.38 10.76 -10.00
N THR A 4 -5.44 11.55 -9.90
CA THR A 4 -5.39 12.82 -9.15
C THR A 4 -5.37 12.53 -7.65
N PRO A 5 -5.00 13.49 -6.79
CA PRO A 5 -5.16 13.35 -5.35
C PRO A 5 -6.59 12.90 -5.00
N GLY A 6 -6.72 11.84 -4.19
CA GLY A 6 -8.01 11.22 -3.82
C GLY A 6 -8.67 10.35 -4.90
N GLY A 7 -8.03 10.14 -6.06
CA GLY A 7 -8.54 9.28 -7.11
C GLY A 7 -8.52 7.79 -6.75
N ASN A 8 -9.53 7.05 -7.22
CA ASN A 8 -9.66 5.61 -7.02
C ASN A 8 -9.47 4.85 -8.34
N ALA A 9 -8.96 3.63 -8.25
CA ALA A 9 -8.85 2.69 -9.37
C ALA A 9 -9.18 1.27 -8.89
N PRO A 10 -9.73 0.40 -9.75
CA PRO A 10 -9.91 -1.01 -9.42
C PRO A 10 -8.55 -1.68 -9.17
N VAL A 11 -8.50 -2.56 -8.17
CA VAL A 11 -7.33 -3.41 -7.91
C VAL A 11 -7.45 -4.67 -8.77
N PRO A 12 -6.48 -4.98 -9.64
CA PRO A 12 -6.53 -6.19 -10.47
C PRO A 12 -6.32 -7.45 -9.63
N ALA A 13 -6.73 -8.60 -10.15
CA ALA A 13 -6.46 -9.90 -9.54
C ALA A 13 -5.01 -10.39 -9.76
N GLN A 14 -4.24 -9.70 -10.60
CA GLN A 14 -2.80 -9.93 -10.81
C GLN A 14 -1.97 -9.03 -9.88
N GLU A 15 -0.66 -9.25 -9.82
CA GLU A 15 0.26 -8.37 -9.08
C GLU A 15 0.09 -6.90 -9.52
N LEU A 16 -0.19 -6.03 -8.55
CA LEU A 16 -0.21 -4.59 -8.71
C LEU A 16 1.03 -4.00 -8.03
N ARG A 17 1.86 -3.27 -8.80
CA ARG A 17 2.96 -2.48 -8.26
C ARG A 17 2.62 -0.99 -8.30
N VAL A 18 2.59 -0.37 -7.13
CA VAL A 18 2.44 1.09 -6.99
C VAL A 18 3.81 1.69 -6.72
N ARG A 19 4.26 2.59 -7.61
CA ARG A 19 5.52 3.33 -7.43
C ARG A 19 5.22 4.79 -7.11
N ILE A 20 5.76 5.27 -5.99
CA ILE A 20 5.64 6.67 -5.59
C ILE A 20 6.97 7.36 -5.89
N THR A 21 6.93 8.40 -6.70
CA THR A 21 8.08 9.28 -6.95
C THR A 21 7.73 10.65 -6.38
N SER A 22 8.56 11.15 -5.46
CA SER A 22 8.36 12.43 -4.79
C SER A 22 9.65 13.25 -4.78
N GLY A 23 9.53 14.57 -4.76
CA GLY A 23 10.66 15.49 -4.57
C GLY A 23 11.06 15.71 -3.11
N GLY A 24 10.35 15.09 -2.16
CA GLY A 24 10.61 15.16 -0.73
C GLY A 24 10.17 13.88 -0.02
N GLN A 25 10.40 13.81 1.30
CA GLN A 25 10.00 12.66 2.11
C GLN A 25 8.49 12.42 2.03
N VAL A 26 8.12 11.16 1.89
CA VAL A 26 6.73 10.71 1.84
C VAL A 26 6.62 9.42 2.64
N ASP A 27 5.48 9.27 3.30
CA ASP A 27 5.08 8.04 3.95
C ASP A 27 4.05 7.32 3.09
N ALA A 28 4.23 6.01 2.93
CA ALA A 28 3.31 5.15 2.23
C ALA A 28 2.77 4.08 3.18
N SER A 29 1.47 3.85 3.11
CA SER A 29 0.78 2.81 3.87
C SER A 29 -0.27 2.13 3.01
N ALA A 30 -0.49 0.84 3.22
CA ALA A 30 -1.57 0.08 2.63
C ALA A 30 -2.39 -0.63 3.72
N PHE A 31 -3.69 -0.77 3.48
CA PHE A 31 -4.65 -1.37 4.40
C PHE A 31 -5.48 -2.39 3.64
N ARG A 32 -5.43 -3.67 4.05
CA ARG A 32 -6.30 -4.69 3.49
C ARG A 32 -7.65 -4.64 4.20
N LEU A 33 -8.68 -4.18 3.49
CA LEU A 33 -10.04 -4.12 3.98
C LEU A 33 -10.81 -5.39 3.61
N TYR A 34 -11.68 -5.84 4.50
CA TYR A 34 -12.60 -6.94 4.28
C TYR A 34 -13.96 -6.41 3.82
N ALA A 35 -14.93 -7.31 3.63
CA ALA A 35 -16.25 -6.98 3.08
C ALA A 35 -17.03 -5.94 3.92
N ASP A 36 -16.67 -5.76 5.19
CA ASP A 36 -17.23 -4.76 6.10
C ASP A 36 -16.54 -3.39 6.00
N GLY A 37 -15.55 -3.25 5.12
CA GLY A 37 -14.78 -2.03 4.91
C GLY A 37 -13.74 -1.75 5.98
N LYS A 38 -13.35 -2.76 6.77
CA LYS A 38 -12.37 -2.60 7.87
C LYS A 38 -11.21 -3.57 7.72
N VAL A 39 -10.09 -3.22 8.35
CA VAL A 39 -9.03 -4.19 8.70
C VAL A 39 -9.53 -5.09 9.84
N GLN A 40 -9.03 -6.33 9.94
CA GLN A 40 -9.29 -7.19 11.09
C GLN A 40 -8.31 -6.91 12.25
N GLY A 41 -7.17 -6.29 11.95
CA GLY A 41 -6.24 -5.79 12.95
C GLY A 41 -4.96 -5.23 12.33
N ASP A 42 -3.97 -4.96 13.18
CA ASP A 42 -2.68 -4.39 12.76
C ASP A 42 -1.97 -5.27 11.71
N ALA A 43 -2.22 -6.58 11.73
CA ALA A 43 -1.68 -7.54 10.78
C ALA A 43 -2.06 -7.29 9.31
N ASP A 44 -3.15 -6.55 9.06
CA ASP A 44 -3.63 -6.16 7.73
C ASP A 44 -3.06 -4.81 7.23
N MET A 45 -2.26 -4.15 8.08
CA MET A 45 -1.65 -2.86 7.78
C MET A 45 -0.23 -3.07 7.26
N VAL A 46 0.18 -2.29 6.28
CA VAL A 46 1.55 -2.29 5.75
C VAL A 46 2.06 -0.85 5.75
N PHE A 47 3.18 -0.62 6.41
CA PHE A 47 3.84 0.68 6.56
C PHE A 47 5.33 0.48 6.92
N TYR A 48 6.08 1.56 7.14
CA TYR A 48 7.53 1.47 7.38
C TYR A 48 7.92 0.57 8.58
N GLY A 49 7.09 0.48 9.62
CA GLY A 49 7.32 -0.38 10.80
C GLY A 49 6.84 -1.82 10.62
N GLN A 50 6.04 -2.10 9.59
CA GLN A 50 5.52 -3.41 9.25
C GLN A 50 5.45 -3.54 7.72
N PRO A 51 6.56 -3.90 7.04
CA PRO A 51 6.67 -3.81 5.59
C PRO A 51 5.95 -4.93 4.82
N ARG A 52 5.30 -5.87 5.51
CA ARG A 52 4.49 -6.94 4.93
C ARG A 52 3.31 -7.24 5.86
N ASN A 53 2.17 -7.58 5.28
CA ASN A 53 1.04 -8.08 6.04
C ASN A 53 1.21 -9.59 6.36
N ASP A 54 0.30 -10.14 7.17
CA ASP A 54 0.37 -11.52 7.68
C ASP A 54 0.48 -12.62 6.62
N ASP A 55 -0.25 -12.52 5.52
CA ASP A 55 -0.27 -13.52 4.45
C ASP A 55 0.67 -13.19 3.29
N GLY A 56 1.42 -12.09 3.40
CA GLY A 56 2.42 -11.67 2.43
C GLY A 56 1.88 -11.21 1.08
N THR A 57 0.56 -10.99 0.94
CA THR A 57 -0.05 -10.52 -0.31
C THR A 57 0.19 -9.03 -0.58
N VAL A 58 0.52 -8.25 0.46
CA VAL A 58 0.87 -6.83 0.37
C VAL A 58 2.24 -6.60 0.98
N SER A 59 3.11 -5.91 0.24
CA SER A 59 4.43 -5.55 0.71
C SER A 59 4.83 -4.13 0.32
N LEU A 60 5.54 -3.47 1.23
CA LEU A 60 6.20 -2.19 1.01
C LEU A 60 7.69 -2.46 0.81
N VAL A 61 8.19 -2.02 -0.34
CA VAL A 61 9.62 -2.04 -0.65
C VAL A 61 10.05 -0.59 -0.84
N SER A 62 11.05 -0.17 -0.06
CA SER A 62 11.71 1.11 -0.30
C SER A 62 12.79 0.92 -1.35
N GLU A 63 12.61 1.56 -2.52
CA GLU A 63 13.63 1.61 -3.57
C GLU A 63 14.20 3.03 -3.63
N GLY A 64 15.40 3.22 -3.10
CA GLY A 64 16.11 4.50 -3.08
C GLY A 64 16.33 5.03 -1.67
N GLN A 65 17.60 5.37 -1.39
CA GLN A 65 18.02 6.02 -0.16
C GLN A 65 17.65 7.50 -0.24
N TYR A 66 16.96 8.01 0.77
CA TYR A 66 17.23 9.36 1.26
C TYR A 66 17.91 9.22 2.61
#